data_AF-A0A350ISY9-F1
#
_entry.id   AF-A0A350ISY9-F1
#
_cell.length_a   1.000
_cell.length_b   1.000
_cell.length_c   1.000
_cell.angle_alpha   90.00
_cell.angle_beta   90.00
_cell.angle_gamma   90.00
#
_symmetry.space_group_name_H-M   'P 1'
#
loop_
_entity.id
_entity.type
_entity.pdbx_description
1 polymer ?
#
loop_
_entity_poly.entity_id
_entity_poly.type
_entity_poly.pdbx_seq_one_letter_code
_entity_poly.pdbx_strand_id
1 'polypeptide(L)'
;MLIGCLLNARVCAEETLEEAESQGAEIGVVCAGQRGRVALDDMVAAGVIVDNIVEAAAGHGHAWRLTDAALWESDSGRLLAALGAGDDIAFCARIDTSSTVPALGVRLHGFRD
;
A
#
# COMPACT_ATOMS: atom_id res chain seq x y z
N MET A 1 1.71 6.58 -11.56
CA MET A 1 0.99 6.04 -10.39
C MET A 1 1.57 4.68 -10.07
N LEU A 2 2.12 4.54 -8.86
CA LEU A 2 2.68 3.28 -8.36
C LEU A 2 1.65 2.59 -7.47
N ILE A 3 1.73 1.27 -7.36
CA ILE A 3 0.85 0.44 -6.52
C ILE A 3 1.66 -0.09 -5.34
N GLY A 4 1.26 0.30 -4.14
CA GLY A 4 1.90 -0.09 -2.89
C GLY A 4 1.01 -0.96 -2.00
N CYS A 5 1.65 -1.88 -1.29
CA CYS A 5 1.08 -2.69 -0.21
C CYS A 5 2.19 -3.05 0.78
N LEU A 6 1.86 -3.77 1.87
CA LEU A 6 2.87 -4.18 2.85
C LEU A 6 3.99 -5.05 2.23
N LEU A 7 3.66 -5.87 1.24
CA LEU A 7 4.61 -6.78 0.61
C LEU A 7 5.77 -6.06 -0.06
N ASN A 8 5.56 -4.83 -0.53
CA ASN A 8 6.55 -4.03 -1.27
C ASN A 8 6.71 -2.62 -0.71
N ALA A 9 6.38 -2.41 0.57
CA ALA A 9 6.24 -1.08 1.15
C ALA A 9 7.51 -0.25 1.04
N ARG A 10 8.68 -0.85 1.33
CA ARG A 10 9.97 -0.15 1.27
C ARG A 10 10.38 0.21 -0.14
N VAL A 11 10.41 -0.75 -1.06
CA VAL A 11 10.80 -0.48 -2.45
C VAL A 11 9.79 0.46 -3.13
N CYS A 12 8.49 0.38 -2.80
CA CYS A 12 7.49 1.32 -3.30
C CYS A 12 7.76 2.75 -2.81
N ALA A 13 8.17 2.93 -1.56
CA ALA A 13 8.51 4.22 -1.00
C ALA A 13 9.76 4.82 -1.66
N GLU A 14 10.83 4.02 -1.81
CA GLU A 14 12.09 4.42 -2.46
C GLU A 14 11.81 4.87 -3.92
N GLU A 15 11.11 4.06 -4.70
CA GLU A 15 10.72 4.39 -6.09
C GLU A 15 9.79 5.61 -6.16
N THR A 16 8.88 5.79 -5.19
CA THR A 16 8.00 6.96 -5.14
C THR A 16 8.81 8.25 -4.94
N LEU A 17 9.81 8.22 -4.06
CA LEU A 17 10.66 9.37 -3.78
C LEU A 17 11.52 9.71 -5.00
N GLU A 18 12.16 8.71 -5.63
CA GLU A 18 12.96 8.90 -6.84
C GLU A 18 12.13 9.48 -8.00
N GLU A 19 10.92 8.97 -8.23
CA GLU A 19 10.00 9.48 -9.27
C GLU A 19 9.54 10.91 -8.95
N ALA A 20 9.20 11.20 -7.70
CA ALA A 20 8.79 12.54 -7.28
C ALA A 20 9.92 13.57 -7.45
N GLU A 21 11.15 13.22 -7.05
CA GLU A 21 12.33 14.08 -7.20
C GLU A 21 12.68 14.31 -8.67
N SER A 22 12.70 13.25 -9.48
CA SER A 22 13.05 13.34 -10.90
C SER A 22 12.05 14.18 -11.72
N GLN A 23 10.78 14.19 -11.30
CA GLN A 23 9.71 14.94 -11.97
C GLN A 23 9.41 16.29 -11.31
N GLY A 24 9.98 16.58 -10.14
CA GLY A 24 9.63 17.75 -9.33
C GLY A 24 8.15 17.74 -8.91
N ALA A 25 7.60 16.57 -8.62
CA ALA A 25 6.19 16.35 -8.33
C ALA A 25 5.92 16.17 -6.82
N GLU A 26 4.69 16.46 -6.40
CA GLU A 26 4.21 16.11 -5.05
C GLU A 26 3.82 14.64 -4.96
N ILE A 27 3.98 14.05 -3.77
CA ILE A 27 3.56 12.68 -3.49
C ILE A 27 2.15 12.67 -2.91
N GLY A 28 1.26 11.89 -3.51
CA GLY A 28 -0.07 11.60 -2.99
C GLY A 28 -0.25 10.10 -2.75
N VAL A 29 -0.77 9.73 -1.58
CA VAL A 29 -1.13 8.34 -1.24
C VAL A 29 -2.65 8.21 -1.25
N VAL A 30 -3.16 7.27 -2.05
CA VAL A 30 -4.61 7.06 -2.23
C VAL A 30 -4.97 5.65 -1.78
N CYS A 31 -5.82 5.56 -0.75
CA CYS A 31 -6.38 4.30 -0.27
C CYS A 31 -7.66 3.96 -1.03
N ALA A 32 -7.82 2.69 -1.40
CA ALA A 32 -8.99 2.23 -2.14
C ALA A 32 -10.26 2.26 -1.27
N GLY A 33 -10.09 1.98 0.03
CA GLY A 33 -11.17 1.82 0.98
C GLY A 33 -12.02 0.58 0.68
N GLN A 34 -13.15 0.50 1.37
CA GLN A 34 -14.14 -0.55 1.14
C GLN A 34 -15.53 0.07 1.04
N ARG A 35 -16.18 -0.06 -0.12
CA ARG A 35 -17.54 0.46 -0.39
C ARG A 35 -17.71 1.94 0.00
N GLY A 36 -16.74 2.78 -0.36
CA GLY A 36 -16.74 4.21 -0.07
C GLY A 36 -16.44 4.58 1.40
N ARG A 37 -15.94 3.63 2.19
CA ARG A 37 -15.52 3.85 3.59
C ARG A 37 -14.02 3.66 3.72
N VAL A 38 -13.47 4.29 4.75
CA VAL A 38 -12.08 4.06 5.18
C VAL A 38 -11.92 2.58 5.56
N ALA A 39 -10.86 1.96 5.05
CA ALA A 39 -10.50 0.58 5.39
C ALA A 39 -9.22 0.59 6.24
N LEU A 40 -9.25 -0.14 7.37
CA LEU A 40 -8.17 -0.12 8.36
C LEU A 40 -6.84 -0.64 7.79
N ASP A 41 -6.92 -1.75 7.05
CA ASP A 41 -5.80 -2.36 6.33
C ASP A 41 -5.14 -1.39 5.35
N ASP A 42 -5.94 -0.66 4.57
CA ASP A 42 -5.42 0.37 3.65
C ASP A 42 -4.73 1.51 4.39
N MET A 43 -5.30 2.00 5.50
CA MET A 43 -4.72 3.10 6.28
C MET A 43 -3.37 2.72 6.86
N VAL A 44 -3.24 1.49 7.36
CA VAL A 44 -1.96 1.06 7.92
C VAL A 44 -0.94 0.82 6.81
N ALA A 45 -1.32 0.19 5.69
CA ALA A 45 -0.41 0.07 4.53
C ALA A 45 0.08 1.44 4.04
N ALA A 46 -0.83 2.42 3.94
CA ALA A 46 -0.47 3.80 3.62
C ALA A 46 0.47 4.42 4.65
N GLY A 47 0.21 4.24 5.94
CA GLY A 47 1.09 4.70 7.02
C GLY A 47 2.51 4.17 6.88
N VAL A 48 2.66 2.84 6.74
CA VAL A 48 3.98 2.20 6.57
C VAL A 48 4.72 2.77 5.35
N ILE A 49 4.03 2.94 4.22
CA ILE A 49 4.65 3.52 3.01
C ILE A 49 5.07 4.97 3.25
N VAL A 50 4.22 5.79 3.89
CA VAL A 50 4.54 7.20 4.20
C VAL A 50 5.73 7.30 5.14
N ASP A 51 5.81 6.46 6.19
CA ASP A 51 6.95 6.44 7.09
C ASP A 51 8.25 6.07 6.35
N ASN A 52 8.19 5.07 5.46
CA ASN A 52 9.35 4.70 4.65
C ASN A 52 9.78 5.84 3.71
N ILE A 53 8.83 6.60 3.13
CA ILE A 53 9.14 7.79 2.31
C ILE A 53 9.83 8.86 3.17
N VAL A 54 9.30 9.13 4.37
CA VAL A 54 9.87 10.12 5.31
C VAL A 54 11.25 9.68 5.78
N GLU A 55 11.45 8.39 6.08
CA GLU A 55 12.74 7.83 6.47
C GLU A 55 13.76 7.98 5.33
N ALA A 56 13.37 7.66 4.10
CA ALA A 56 14.23 7.82 2.92
C ALA A 56 14.58 9.29 2.65
N ALA A 57 13.63 10.21 2.83
CA ALA A 57 13.83 11.63 2.57
C ALA A 57 14.58 12.39 3.68
N ALA A 58 14.41 12.01 4.95
CA ALA A 58 14.83 12.80 6.11
C ALA A 58 15.68 12.05 7.15
N GLY A 59 15.89 10.74 7.02
CA GLY A 59 16.69 9.93 7.94
C GLY A 59 16.13 9.82 9.37
N HIS A 60 14.83 10.08 9.57
CA HIS A 60 14.13 9.93 10.86
C HIS A 60 12.97 8.95 10.68
N GLY A 61 12.79 8.00 11.61
CA GLY A 61 11.82 6.91 11.49
C GLY A 61 10.77 6.90 12.60
N HIS A 62 9.53 6.62 12.21
CA HIS A 62 8.48 6.11 13.09
C HIS A 62 8.13 4.68 12.64
N ALA A 63 8.00 3.75 13.58
CA ALA A 63 7.73 2.35 13.26
C ALA A 63 6.24 2.04 13.39
N TRP A 64 5.53 2.08 12.27
CA TRP A 64 4.16 1.56 12.18
C TRP A 64 4.20 0.20 11.51
N ARG A 65 3.45 -0.76 12.05
CA ARG A 65 3.44 -2.13 11.55
C ARG A 65 2.05 -2.72 11.67
N LEU A 66 1.48 -3.14 10.55
CA LEU A 66 0.30 -3.99 10.56
C LEU A 66 0.75 -5.41 10.97
N THR A 67 0.02 -6.01 11.90
CA THR A 67 0.16 -7.42 12.24
C THR A 67 -1.01 -8.19 11.64
N ASP A 68 -0.87 -9.50 11.46
CA ASP A 68 -1.96 -10.35 10.99
C ASP A 68 -3.23 -10.08 11.80
N ALA A 69 -3.13 -9.95 13.13
CA ALA A 69 -4.25 -9.64 14.02
C ALA A 69 -5.01 -8.36 13.59
N ALA A 70 -4.29 -7.30 13.21
CA ALA A 70 -4.91 -6.06 12.75
C ALA A 70 -5.57 -6.20 11.36
N LEU A 71 -5.07 -7.07 10.46
CA LEU A 71 -5.80 -7.38 9.23
C LEU A 71 -7.04 -8.22 9.53
N TRP A 72 -6.94 -9.22 10.41
CA TRP A 72 -8.09 -10.04 10.83
C TRP A 72 -9.22 -9.19 11.42
N GLU A 73 -8.87 -8.07 12.05
CA GLU A 73 -9.79 -7.07 12.58
C GLU A 73 -10.26 -6.02 11.54
N SER A 74 -9.75 -6.02 10.31
CA SER A 74 -10.26 -5.15 9.25
C SER A 74 -11.60 -5.67 8.71
N ASP A 75 -12.39 -4.79 8.09
CA ASP A 75 -13.62 -5.20 7.40
C ASP A 75 -13.35 -6.23 6.30
N SER A 76 -12.25 -6.05 5.55
CA SER A 76 -11.83 -6.98 4.50
C SER A 76 -11.34 -8.31 5.08
N GLY A 77 -10.58 -8.29 6.18
CA GLY A 77 -10.10 -9.50 6.84
C GLY A 77 -11.25 -10.31 7.43
N ARG A 78 -12.22 -9.68 8.12
CA ARG A 78 -13.43 -10.36 8.58
C ARG A 78 -14.23 -10.98 7.44
N LEU A 79 -14.33 -10.28 6.30
CA LEU A 79 -15.03 -10.78 5.13
C LEU A 79 -14.32 -12.00 4.52
N LEU A 80 -13.00 -11.93 4.31
CA LEU A 80 -12.20 -13.04 3.77
C LEU A 80 -12.19 -14.24 4.71
N ALA A 81 -12.08 -14.01 6.01
CA ALA A 81 -12.22 -15.03 7.04
C ALA A 81 -13.55 -15.78 6.93
N ALA A 82 -14.66 -15.05 6.79
CA ALA A 82 -15.99 -15.64 6.63
C ALA A 82 -16.15 -16.44 5.33
N LEU A 83 -15.34 -16.14 4.30
CA LEU A 83 -15.28 -16.86 3.03
C LEU A 83 -14.29 -18.04 3.05
N GLY A 84 -13.60 -18.29 4.17
CA GLY A 84 -12.60 -19.36 4.29
C GLY A 84 -11.23 -19.02 3.69
N ALA A 85 -10.97 -17.75 3.38
CA ALA A 85 -9.73 -17.27 2.76
C ALA A 85 -8.74 -16.69 3.81
N GLY A 86 -8.57 -17.38 4.95
CA GLY A 86 -7.70 -16.92 6.03
C GLY A 86 -6.22 -16.83 5.66
N ASP A 87 -5.76 -17.72 4.78
CA ASP A 87 -4.37 -17.74 4.31
C ASP A 87 -4.00 -16.47 3.54
N ASP A 88 -4.96 -15.85 2.83
CA ASP A 88 -4.75 -14.59 2.12
C ASP A 88 -4.46 -13.44 3.09
N ILE A 89 -5.08 -13.46 4.28
CA ILE A 89 -4.85 -12.46 5.32
C ILE A 89 -3.41 -12.55 5.83
N ALA A 90 -2.96 -13.76 6.19
CA ALA A 90 -1.59 -13.99 6.64
C ALA A 90 -0.56 -13.65 5.55
N PHE A 91 -0.87 -13.96 4.28
CA PHE A 91 -0.02 -13.60 3.15
C PHE A 91 0.14 -12.08 3.03
N CYS A 92 -0.96 -11.32 3.08
CA CYS A 92 -0.98 -9.87 2.95
C CYS A 92 -0.33 -9.12 4.12
N ALA A 93 -0.24 -9.74 5.30
CA ALA A 93 0.38 -9.15 6.49
C ALA A 93 1.92 -9.14 6.45
N ARG A 94 2.52 -9.86 5.51
CA ARG A 94 3.99 -9.91 5.36
C ARG A 94 4.51 -8.57 4.85
N ILE A 95 5.70 -8.20 5.33
CA ILE A 95 6.31 -6.90 5.06
C ILE A 95 7.57 -7.10 4.25
N ASP A 96 7.70 -6.32 3.18
CA ASP A 96 8.88 -6.25 2.31
C ASP A 96 9.36 -7.61 1.79
N THR A 97 8.41 -8.52 1.51
CA THR A 97 8.68 -9.82 0.89
C THR A 97 8.67 -9.81 -0.65
N SER A 98 8.39 -8.66 -1.26
CA SER A 98 8.36 -8.42 -2.70
C SER A 98 9.19 -7.17 -3.03
N SER A 99 10.04 -7.27 -4.04
CA SER A 99 10.77 -6.13 -4.62
C SER A 99 10.08 -5.53 -5.84
N THR A 100 8.88 -6.00 -6.19
CA THR A 100 8.16 -5.53 -7.38
C THR A 100 7.29 -4.32 -7.04
N VAL A 101 7.41 -3.25 -7.83
CA VAL A 101 6.53 -2.07 -7.75
C VAL A 101 5.72 -1.96 -9.04
N PRO A 102 4.45 -2.39 -9.06
CA PRO A 102 3.60 -2.21 -10.22
C PRO A 102 3.36 -0.73 -10.50
N ALA A 103 3.49 -0.32 -11.76
CA ALA A 103 3.22 1.03 -12.21
C ALA A 103 2.09 1.04 -13.24
N LEU A 104 1.14 1.97 -13.09
CA LEU A 104 0.13 2.23 -14.10
C LEU A 104 0.70 3.21 -15.14
N GLY A 105 1.06 2.67 -16.31
CA GLY A 105 1.38 3.45 -17.52
C GLY A 105 0.16 3.55 -18.42
N VAL A 106 -0.28 4.76 -18.76
CA VAL A 106 -1.52 4.93 -19.52
C VAL A 106 -1.33 4.61 -21.00
N ARG A 107 -2.14 3.68 -21.54
CA ARG A 107 -2.74 3.85 -22.88
C ARG A 107 -4.24 3.65 -22.75
N LEU A 108 -5.00 4.74 -22.77
CA LEU A 108 -6.45 4.68 -22.94
C LEU A 108 -6.75 4.58 -24.45
N HIS A 109 -7.06 3.38 -24.91
CA HIS A 109 -7.85 3.18 -26.12
C HIS A 109 -9.12 2.41 -25.76
N GLY A 110 -10.27 3.09 -25.78
CA GLY A 110 -11.58 2.43 -25.84
C GLY A 110 -12.52 2.67 -24.65
N PHE A 111 -13.03 3.90 -24.51
CA PHE A 111 -14.44 4.09 -24.19
C PHE A 111 -15.06 4.70 -25.46
N ARG A 112 -15.96 3.98 -26.11
CA ARG A 112 -16.83 4.53 -27.15
C ARG A 112 -18.24 4.50 -26.60
N ASP A 113 -18.91 5.64 -26.71
CA ASP A 113 -20.34 5.84 -26.48
C ASP A 113 -21.22 4.92 -27.33
#